data_AF-A0A367KDT5-F1
#
_entry.id   AF-A0A367KDT5-F1
#
_cell.length_a   1.000
_cell.length_b   1.000
_cell.length_c   1.000
_cell.angle_alpha   90.00
_cell.angle_beta   90.00
_cell.angle_gamma   90.00
#
_symmetry.space_group_name_H-M   'P 1'
#
loop_
_entity.id
_entity.type
_entity.pdbx_description
1 polymer ?
#
loop_
_entity_poly.entity_id
_entity_poly.type
_entity_poly.pdbx_seq_one_letter_code
_entity_poly.pdbx_strand_id
1 'polypeptide(L)'
;MKSVTLSSAEDKSTVRKALFTSKIFTAGVARLHVASPDPSQWTYAQLWGAAVFCIDKSKNNSFFIRLVDLEHGTGVIWEQELYEGFHYNKDAPFFHSFETDDCLTALEFVDEGEADVFYKKIQGRESLKNTSVFGQKQTTQPKRKNKIDKNHIGMPADFRHVGHIGYTPGKGFSVENNDPEWHGLFDQLKEL
;
A
#
# COMPACT_ATOMS: atom_id res chain seq x y z
N MET A 1 1.03 -9.97 -10.24
CA MET A 1 1.97 -10.36 -11.30
C MET A 1 2.82 -11.49 -10.75
N LYS A 2 3.18 -12.50 -11.53
CA LYS A 2 4.18 -13.49 -11.08
C LYS A 2 5.53 -12.78 -11.04
N SER A 3 6.32 -12.99 -9.99
CA SER A 3 7.69 -12.48 -9.94
C SER A 3 8.49 -13.10 -11.08
N VAL A 4 9.22 -12.26 -11.80
CA VAL A 4 10.09 -12.62 -12.93
C VAL A 4 11.45 -13.07 -12.39
N THR A 5 11.97 -12.37 -11.37
CA THR A 5 13.29 -12.68 -10.80
C THR A 5 13.24 -13.87 -9.84
N LEU A 6 12.19 -13.98 -9.03
CA LEU A 6 11.92 -15.17 -8.20
C LEU A 6 11.04 -16.14 -9.00
N SER A 7 11.59 -16.71 -10.08
CA SER A 7 10.85 -17.65 -10.92
C SER A 7 10.95 -19.09 -10.42
N SER A 8 12.08 -19.48 -9.82
CA SER A 8 12.33 -20.83 -9.28
C SER A 8 11.39 -21.19 -8.12
N ALA A 9 11.03 -22.46 -8.02
CA ALA A 9 10.28 -22.99 -6.89
C ALA A 9 11.13 -23.01 -5.61
N GLU A 10 12.44 -23.20 -5.75
CA GLU A 10 13.40 -23.22 -4.64
C GLU A 10 13.49 -21.85 -3.98
N ASP A 11 13.74 -20.78 -4.75
CA ASP A 11 13.80 -19.41 -4.23
C ASP A 11 12.50 -19.01 -3.51
N LYS A 12 11.35 -19.36 -4.10
CA LYS A 12 10.04 -19.11 -3.48
C LYS A 12 9.91 -19.85 -2.15
N SER A 13 10.39 -21.09 -2.08
CA SER A 13 10.37 -21.90 -0.87
C SER A 13 11.28 -21.28 0.20
N THR A 14 12.49 -20.85 -0.17
CA THR A 14 13.44 -20.16 0.71
C THR A 14 12.81 -18.91 1.32
N VAL A 15 12.22 -18.04 0.49
CA VAL A 15 11.52 -16.82 0.97
C VAL A 15 10.36 -17.15 1.90
N ARG A 16 9.54 -18.16 1.55
CA ARG A 16 8.39 -18.57 2.37
C ARG A 16 8.82 -19.17 3.71
N LYS A 17 9.90 -19.94 3.72
CA LYS A 17 10.48 -20.54 4.94
C LYS A 17 11.04 -19.46 5.86
N ALA A 18 11.78 -18.50 5.31
CA ALA A 18 12.37 -17.40 6.08
C ALA A 18 11.30 -16.49 6.72
N LEU A 19 10.16 -16.31 6.04
CA LEU A 19 9.11 -15.35 6.42
C LEU A 19 7.79 -16.05 6.80
N PHE A 20 7.86 -17.18 7.51
CA PHE A 20 6.70 -18.04 7.80
C PHE A 20 5.59 -17.36 8.62
N THR A 21 5.92 -16.35 9.44
CA THR A 21 4.97 -15.56 10.25
C THR A 21 4.35 -14.40 9.49
N SER A 22 4.94 -14.03 8.35
CA SER A 22 4.68 -12.77 7.67
C SER A 22 3.77 -12.95 6.47
N LYS A 23 2.85 -12.00 6.27
CA LYS A 23 2.09 -11.90 5.02
C LYS A 23 2.91 -11.07 4.02
N ILE A 24 3.36 -11.72 2.96
CA ILE A 24 4.15 -11.11 1.90
C ILE A 24 3.25 -10.42 0.88
N PHE A 25 3.53 -9.15 0.56
CA PHE A 25 2.78 -8.39 -0.45
C PHE A 25 3.44 -8.41 -1.82
N THR A 26 4.76 -8.31 -1.85
CA THR A 26 5.56 -8.36 -3.07
C THR A 26 7.00 -8.70 -2.73
N ALA A 27 7.72 -9.26 -3.70
CA ALA A 27 9.12 -9.60 -3.58
C ALA A 27 9.80 -9.51 -4.96
N GLY A 28 11.09 -9.22 -4.97
CA GLY A 28 11.95 -9.20 -6.16
C GLY A 28 13.42 -9.29 -5.74
N VAL A 29 14.30 -9.76 -6.62
CA VAL A 29 15.73 -9.86 -6.34
C VAL A 29 16.35 -8.46 -6.36
N ALA A 30 17.13 -8.13 -5.32
CA ALA A 30 17.77 -6.84 -5.17
C ALA A 30 19.11 -6.92 -4.41
N ARG A 31 19.92 -5.87 -4.57
CA ARG A 31 21.14 -5.59 -3.81
C ARG A 31 20.92 -4.43 -2.85
N LEU A 32 21.55 -4.49 -1.69
CA LEU A 32 21.51 -3.43 -0.68
C LEU A 32 22.71 -2.48 -0.84
N HIS A 33 22.44 -1.19 -0.93
CA HIS A 33 23.43 -0.12 -0.93
C HIS A 33 23.24 0.78 0.29
N VAL A 34 24.33 1.32 0.82
CA VAL A 34 24.32 2.25 1.95
C VAL A 34 25.22 3.45 1.65
N ALA A 35 24.86 4.63 2.14
CA ALA A 35 25.67 5.85 2.06
C ALA A 35 26.53 6.00 3.33
N SER A 36 27.47 5.07 3.53
CA SER A 36 28.36 5.02 4.69
C SER A 36 29.67 4.32 4.29
N PRO A 37 30.85 4.74 4.81
CA PRO A 37 31.05 5.83 5.78
C PRO A 37 30.97 7.25 5.17
N ASP A 38 30.98 7.38 3.84
CA ASP A 38 30.80 8.66 3.14
C ASP A 38 29.33 8.87 2.76
N PRO A 39 28.61 9.83 3.37
CA PRO A 39 27.20 10.10 3.05
C PRO A 39 26.96 10.62 1.62
N SER A 40 28.01 11.01 0.90
CA SER A 40 27.92 11.51 -0.47
C SER A 40 28.03 10.42 -1.53
N GLN A 41 28.30 9.17 -1.14
CA GLN A 41 28.51 8.06 -2.08
C GLN A 41 27.76 6.80 -1.69
N TRP A 42 27.14 6.16 -2.67
CA TRP A 42 26.53 4.85 -2.50
C TRP A 42 27.58 3.74 -2.53
N THR A 43 27.60 2.92 -1.48
CA THR A 43 28.48 1.75 -1.37
C THR A 43 27.65 0.48 -1.30
N TYR A 44 28.03 -0.53 -2.10
CA TYR A 44 27.38 -1.83 -2.04
C TYR A 44 27.69 -2.53 -0.71
N ALA A 45 26.66 -2.88 0.06
CA ALA A 45 26.80 -3.46 1.40
C ALA A 45 27.23 -4.94 1.39
N GLN A 46 27.49 -5.53 0.21
CA GLN A 46 27.74 -6.96 0.02
C GLN A 46 26.58 -7.87 0.46
N LEU A 47 25.37 -7.30 0.54
CA LEU A 47 24.15 -8.03 0.85
C LEU A 47 23.23 -8.01 -0.36
N TRP A 48 22.83 -9.19 -0.81
CA TRP A 48 21.89 -9.36 -1.91
C TRP A 48 20.97 -10.54 -1.64
N GLY A 49 19.80 -10.53 -2.28
CA GLY A 49 18.82 -11.60 -2.14
C GLY A 49 17.44 -11.16 -2.58
N ALA A 50 16.41 -11.81 -2.05
CA ALA A 50 15.03 -11.40 -2.28
C ALA A 50 14.68 -10.25 -1.34
N ALA A 51 14.48 -9.04 -1.88
CA ALA A 51 13.84 -7.96 -1.15
C ALA A 51 12.35 -8.23 -1.08
N VAL A 52 11.79 -8.20 0.13
CA VAL A 52 10.41 -8.58 0.41
C VAL A 52 9.73 -7.48 1.22
N PHE A 53 8.62 -6.98 0.71
CA PHE A 53 7.72 -6.13 1.47
C PHE A 53 6.62 -6.99 2.10
N CYS A 54 6.53 -6.97 3.43
CA CYS A 54 5.63 -7.82 4.19
C CYS A 54 5.06 -7.12 5.44
N ILE A 55 4.05 -7.74 6.03
CA ILE A 55 3.52 -7.39 7.36
C ILE A 55 3.71 -8.59 8.28
N ASP A 56 4.22 -8.35 9.48
CA ASP A 56 4.48 -9.40 10.46
C ASP A 56 3.47 -9.33 11.61
N LYS A 57 2.62 -10.35 11.70
CA LYS A 57 1.57 -10.42 12.74
C LYS A 57 2.14 -10.56 14.14
N SER A 58 3.32 -11.15 14.27
CA SER A 58 3.99 -11.31 15.56
C SER A 58 4.60 -10.01 16.08
N LYS A 59 4.74 -8.99 15.21
CA LYS A 59 5.31 -7.68 15.49
C LYS A 59 4.24 -6.59 15.38
N ASN A 60 3.12 -6.77 16.06
CA ASN A 60 2.03 -5.79 16.11
C ASN A 60 1.47 -5.37 14.73
N ASN A 61 1.46 -6.28 13.75
CA ASN A 61 1.11 -5.97 12.37
C ASN A 61 1.95 -4.83 11.76
N SER A 62 3.22 -4.70 12.16
CA SER A 62 4.15 -3.75 11.55
C SER A 62 4.56 -4.19 10.15
N PHE A 63 4.80 -3.20 9.30
CA PHE A 63 5.32 -3.40 7.95
C PHE A 63 6.84 -3.46 7.96
N PHE A 64 7.40 -4.34 7.14
CA PHE A 64 8.84 -4.50 7.01
C PHE A 64 9.25 -4.60 5.54
N ILE A 65 10.43 -4.05 5.25
CA ILE A 65 11.27 -4.46 4.12
C ILE A 65 12.29 -5.43 4.68
N ARG A 66 12.38 -6.63 4.10
CA ARG A 66 13.35 -7.66 4.49
C ARG A 66 14.14 -8.15 3.29
N LEU A 67 15.43 -8.39 3.45
CA LEU A 67 16.27 -9.03 2.46
C LEU A 67 16.51 -10.48 2.89
N VAL A 68 16.06 -11.44 2.08
CA VAL A 68 16.23 -12.87 2.33
C VAL A 68 17.37 -13.40 1.47
N ASP A 69 18.32 -14.08 2.10
CA ASP A 69 19.44 -14.73 1.43
C ASP A 69 18.95 -15.89 0.55
N LEU A 70 19.25 -15.80 -0.74
CA LEU A 70 18.93 -16.81 -1.75
C LEU A 70 20.11 -17.74 -2.04
N GLU A 71 21.34 -17.34 -1.70
CA GLU A 71 22.56 -18.10 -2.04
C GLU A 71 22.79 -19.24 -1.06
N HIS A 72 22.74 -18.94 0.24
CA HIS A 72 23.00 -19.93 1.29
C HIS A 72 21.74 -20.34 2.05
N GLY A 73 20.61 -19.66 1.81
CA GLY A 73 19.34 -19.93 2.47
C GLY A 73 19.38 -19.70 3.98
N THR A 74 20.25 -18.80 4.45
CA THR A 74 20.45 -18.49 5.88
C THR A 74 19.25 -17.78 6.52
N GLY A 75 18.30 -17.31 5.71
CA GLY A 75 17.08 -16.65 6.16
C GLY A 75 17.11 -15.16 5.88
N VAL A 76 16.62 -14.36 6.83
CA VAL A 76 16.62 -12.89 6.72
C VAL A 76 18.02 -12.38 7.08
N ILE A 77 18.69 -11.71 6.15
CA ILE A 77 20.03 -11.15 6.32
C ILE A 77 20.04 -9.65 6.58
N TRP A 78 18.92 -8.97 6.31
CA TRP A 78 18.72 -7.56 6.63
C TRP A 78 17.23 -7.25 6.74
N GLU A 79 16.85 -6.33 7.63
CA GLU A 79 15.47 -5.87 7.77
C GLU A 79 15.38 -4.40 8.21
N GLN A 80 14.28 -3.75 7.80
CA GLN A 80 13.89 -2.40 8.23
C GLN A 80 12.38 -2.37 8.50
N GLU A 81 12.01 -1.92 9.70
CA GLU A 81 10.62 -1.63 10.05
C GLU A 81 10.17 -0.30 9.44
N LEU A 82 8.94 -0.24 8.93
CA LEU A 82 8.37 0.98 8.33
C LEU A 82 7.53 1.70 9.37
N TYR A 83 8.07 2.79 9.92
CA TYR A 83 7.38 3.68 10.84
C TYR A 83 6.30 4.54 10.15
N GLU A 84 5.49 5.23 10.95
CA GLU A 84 4.48 6.16 10.45
C GLU A 84 5.16 7.33 9.72
N GLY A 85 4.70 7.65 8.50
CA GLY A 85 5.36 8.67 7.68
C GLY A 85 6.66 8.22 7.02
N PHE A 86 7.05 6.94 7.12
CA PHE A 86 8.22 6.38 6.43
C PHE A 86 8.24 6.78 4.95
N HIS A 87 9.35 7.38 4.53
CA HIS A 87 9.54 7.90 3.17
C HIS A 87 10.35 6.91 2.34
N TYR A 88 9.86 6.62 1.15
CA TYR A 88 10.48 5.67 0.23
C TYR A 88 10.55 6.30 -1.15
N ASN A 89 11.77 6.55 -1.61
CA ASN A 89 12.05 7.29 -2.84
C ASN A 89 12.25 6.34 -4.01
N LYS A 90 11.86 6.80 -5.20
CA LYS A 90 12.15 6.15 -6.47
C LYS A 90 13.11 7.04 -7.25
N ASP A 91 14.40 6.97 -6.91
CA ASP A 91 15.44 7.80 -7.53
C ASP A 91 15.70 7.38 -8.99
N ALA A 92 15.55 6.08 -9.28
CA ALA A 92 15.55 5.52 -10.62
C ALA A 92 14.54 4.35 -10.74
N PRO A 93 14.19 3.88 -11.95
CA PRO A 93 13.28 2.74 -12.14
C PRO A 93 13.64 1.48 -11.36
N PHE A 94 14.93 1.22 -11.15
CA PHE A 94 15.47 0.07 -10.44
C PHE A 94 16.14 0.41 -9.10
N PHE A 95 16.29 1.70 -8.75
CA PHE A 95 17.05 2.13 -7.57
C PHE A 95 16.18 2.98 -6.66
N HIS A 96 15.91 2.48 -5.47
CA HIS A 96 15.00 3.09 -4.51
C HIS A 96 15.68 3.34 -3.17
N SER A 97 15.78 4.59 -2.74
CA SER A 97 16.36 4.96 -1.44
C SER A 97 15.32 5.20 -0.35
N PHE A 98 15.75 5.06 0.90
CA PHE A 98 14.99 5.37 2.10
C PHE A 98 15.96 5.58 3.27
N GLU A 99 15.49 6.27 4.29
CA GLU A 99 16.25 6.51 5.51
C GLU A 99 16.13 5.32 6.47
N THR A 100 17.24 5.01 7.12
CA THR A 100 17.33 4.06 8.24
C THR A 100 17.98 4.77 9.43
N ASP A 101 17.99 4.11 10.59
CA ASP A 101 18.53 4.72 11.82
C ASP A 101 20.02 5.09 11.71
N ASP A 102 20.79 4.32 10.93
CA ASP A 102 22.25 4.49 10.83
C ASP A 102 22.69 5.32 9.63
N CYS A 103 22.02 5.17 8.48
CA CYS A 103 22.40 5.85 7.24
C CYS A 103 21.31 5.82 6.18
N LEU A 104 21.52 6.55 5.08
CA LEU A 104 20.69 6.43 3.90
C LEU A 104 20.96 5.07 3.23
N THR A 105 19.89 4.32 2.97
CA THR A 105 19.94 2.97 2.40
C THR A 105 19.17 2.93 1.09
N ALA A 106 19.55 2.05 0.18
CA ALA A 106 18.85 1.85 -1.07
C ALA A 106 18.80 0.38 -1.49
N LEU A 107 17.73 0.04 -2.20
CA LEU A 107 17.57 -1.23 -2.90
C LEU A 107 17.75 -1.01 -4.40
N GLU A 108 18.69 -1.76 -4.97
CA GLU A 108 18.90 -1.88 -6.43
C GLU A 108 18.25 -3.19 -6.89
N PHE A 109 17.11 -3.10 -7.59
CA PHE A 109 16.36 -4.24 -8.10
C PHE A 109 16.90 -4.72 -9.44
N VAL A 110 16.85 -6.03 -9.68
CA VAL A 110 17.24 -6.63 -10.97
C VAL A 110 16.21 -6.34 -12.06
N ASP A 111 14.92 -6.20 -11.71
CA ASP A 111 13.83 -5.94 -12.64
C ASP A 111 13.07 -4.65 -12.27
N GLU A 112 12.96 -3.73 -13.23
CA GLU A 112 12.27 -2.43 -13.05
C GLU A 112 10.76 -2.58 -12.82
N GLY A 113 10.13 -3.62 -13.39
CA GLY A 113 8.71 -3.89 -13.21
C GLY A 113 8.40 -4.33 -11.78
N GLU A 114 9.22 -5.21 -11.22
CA GLU A 114 9.14 -5.62 -9.82
C GLU A 114 9.45 -4.47 -8.88
N ALA A 115 10.46 -3.66 -9.19
CA ALA A 115 10.77 -2.44 -8.46
C ALA A 115 9.53 -1.53 -8.43
N ASP A 116 8.90 -1.25 -9.58
CA ASP A 116 7.72 -0.40 -9.64
C ASP A 116 6.53 -0.95 -8.83
N VAL A 117 6.31 -2.27 -8.87
CA VAL A 117 5.31 -2.93 -8.02
C VAL A 117 5.68 -2.78 -6.55
N PHE A 118 6.96 -2.92 -6.19
CA PHE A 118 7.47 -2.75 -4.83
C PHE A 118 7.19 -1.34 -4.30
N TYR A 119 7.57 -0.33 -5.06
CA TYR A 119 7.31 1.09 -4.77
C TYR A 119 5.82 1.35 -4.56
N LYS A 120 4.96 0.96 -5.51
CA LYS A 120 3.50 1.15 -5.42
C LYS A 120 2.90 0.49 -4.18
N LYS A 121 3.40 -0.69 -3.77
CA LYS A 121 2.92 -1.39 -2.58
C LYS A 121 3.31 -0.69 -1.29
N ILE A 122 4.52 -0.13 -1.20
CA ILE A 122 4.96 0.65 -0.03
C ILE A 122 4.21 1.97 0.06
N GLN A 123 4.01 2.68 -1.06
CA GLN A 123 3.25 3.94 -1.07
C GLN A 123 1.79 3.72 -0.68
N GLY A 124 1.17 2.62 -1.14
CA GLY A 124 -0.21 2.26 -0.81
C GLY A 124 -0.40 1.52 0.53
N ARG A 125 0.63 1.41 1.37
CA ARG A 125 0.63 0.50 2.53
C ARG A 125 -0.47 0.75 3.56
N GLU A 126 -0.91 1.99 3.73
CA GLU A 126 -1.96 2.32 4.70
C GLU A 126 -3.29 1.62 4.36
N SER A 127 -3.61 1.46 3.08
CA SER A 127 -4.79 0.70 2.64
C SER A 127 -4.70 -0.80 2.96
N LEU A 128 -3.49 -1.33 3.14
CA LEU A 128 -3.24 -2.74 3.41
C LEU A 128 -3.52 -3.10 4.88
N LYS A 129 -3.45 -2.14 5.82
CA LYS A 129 -3.82 -2.34 7.24
C LYS A 129 -5.32 -2.62 7.38
N ASN A 130 -6.15 -1.92 6.60
CA ASN A 130 -7.63 -1.97 6.69
C ASN A 130 -8.25 -3.22 6.04
N THR A 131 -7.47 -4.00 5.30
CA THR A 131 -7.96 -5.23 4.65
C THR A 131 -8.11 -6.40 5.65
N SER A 132 -7.83 -6.19 6.93
CA SER A 132 -8.00 -7.19 7.99
C SER A 132 -9.45 -7.39 8.46
N VAL A 133 -10.41 -6.56 8.03
CA VAL A 133 -11.83 -6.63 8.47
C VAL A 133 -12.81 -7.20 7.43
N PHE A 134 -12.43 -7.32 6.15
CA PHE A 134 -13.32 -7.87 5.10
C PHE A 134 -12.65 -8.99 4.31
N GLY A 135 -12.41 -10.11 4.98
CA GLY A 135 -11.98 -11.35 4.34
C GLY A 135 -13.15 -12.24 3.95
N GLN A 136 -13.66 -12.12 2.72
CA GLN A 136 -14.32 -13.25 2.06
C GLN A 136 -13.65 -13.57 0.72
N LYS A 137 -13.16 -14.82 0.67
CA LYS A 137 -12.48 -15.51 -0.42
C LYS A 137 -13.22 -15.36 -1.75
N GLN A 138 -12.51 -14.98 -2.81
CA GLN A 138 -12.88 -15.39 -4.17
C GLN A 138 -12.19 -16.71 -4.49
N THR A 139 -12.91 -17.81 -4.26
CA THR A 139 -12.65 -19.10 -4.91
C THR A 139 -13.58 -19.22 -6.10
N THR A 140 -13.04 -19.33 -7.30
CA THR A 140 -13.75 -19.72 -8.52
C THR A 140 -14.22 -21.18 -8.43
N GLN A 141 -15.54 -21.43 -8.58
CA GLN A 141 -16.20 -22.68 -9.01
C GLN A 141 -17.73 -22.41 -9.20
N PRO A 142 -18.49 -23.22 -9.97
CA PRO A 142 -19.21 -22.78 -11.17
C PRO A 142 -20.69 -22.35 -11.00
N LYS A 143 -21.19 -21.71 -12.06
CA LYS A 143 -22.53 -21.12 -12.31
C LYS A 143 -23.72 -21.78 -11.59
N ARG A 144 -24.48 -20.95 -10.84
CA ARG A 144 -25.96 -20.94 -10.83
C ARG A 144 -26.49 -19.50 -10.79
N LYS A 145 -27.57 -19.28 -11.56
CA LYS A 145 -28.18 -17.99 -11.93
C LYS A 145 -28.87 -17.27 -10.77
N ASN A 146 -28.93 -15.94 -10.92
CA ASN A 146 -29.78 -14.93 -10.28
C ASN A 146 -29.37 -14.43 -8.88
N LYS A 147 -28.39 -13.52 -8.87
CA LYS A 147 -28.28 -12.46 -7.85
C LYS A 147 -27.65 -11.25 -8.52
N ILE A 148 -28.28 -10.07 -8.42
CA ILE A 148 -27.74 -8.83 -8.99
C ILE A 148 -26.54 -8.43 -8.13
N ASP A 149 -25.34 -8.44 -8.72
CA ASP A 149 -24.10 -7.99 -8.06
C ASP A 149 -23.86 -6.51 -8.33
N LYS A 150 -23.21 -5.80 -7.39
CA LYS A 150 -22.92 -4.35 -7.45
C LYS A 150 -22.17 -3.89 -8.71
N ASN A 151 -21.56 -4.80 -9.46
CA ASN A 151 -20.93 -4.52 -10.74
C ASN A 151 -21.94 -4.37 -11.91
N HIS A 152 -23.23 -4.61 -11.66
CA HIS A 152 -24.32 -4.39 -12.61
C HIS A 152 -24.94 -2.98 -12.51
N ILE A 153 -24.52 -2.19 -11.51
CA ILE A 153 -24.94 -0.80 -11.35
C ILE A 153 -23.90 0.04 -12.10
N GLY A 154 -24.26 0.54 -13.28
CA GLY A 154 -23.41 1.45 -14.06
C GLY A 154 -23.13 2.76 -13.32
N MET A 155 -22.31 3.63 -13.92
CA MET A 155 -22.09 4.98 -13.38
C MET A 155 -23.44 5.67 -13.12
N PRO A 156 -23.61 6.35 -11.97
CA PRO A 156 -24.87 6.99 -11.64
C PRO A 156 -25.25 7.98 -12.74
N ALA A 157 -26.39 7.74 -13.37
CA ALA A 157 -27.05 8.67 -14.27
C ALA A 157 -28.37 9.11 -13.61
N ASP A 158 -28.87 10.30 -13.97
CA ASP A 158 -30.03 10.96 -13.35
C ASP A 158 -29.85 11.45 -11.90
N PHE A 159 -28.67 12.01 -11.59
CA PHE A 159 -28.50 12.76 -10.35
C PHE A 159 -29.29 14.08 -10.43
N ARG A 160 -30.38 14.18 -9.65
CA ARG A 160 -31.15 15.43 -9.50
C ARG A 160 -30.74 16.13 -8.22
N HIS A 161 -30.20 17.34 -8.36
CA HIS A 161 -29.94 18.22 -7.22
C HIS A 161 -31.29 18.71 -6.68
N VAL A 162 -31.72 18.16 -5.55
CA VAL A 162 -33.00 18.48 -4.90
C VAL A 162 -32.94 19.68 -3.94
N GLY A 163 -31.82 20.41 -3.92
CA GLY A 163 -31.71 21.67 -3.18
C GLY A 163 -30.26 22.06 -2.94
N HIS A 164 -29.96 23.36 -3.04
CA HIS A 164 -28.64 23.93 -2.78
C HIS A 164 -28.73 24.80 -1.52
N ILE A 165 -28.00 24.42 -0.46
CA ILE A 165 -27.86 25.26 0.74
C ILE A 165 -26.56 26.03 0.60
N GLY A 166 -26.68 27.31 0.23
CA GLY A 166 -25.54 28.20 0.05
C GLY A 166 -25.32 29.06 1.29
N TYR A 167 -24.05 29.29 1.64
CA TYR A 167 -23.68 30.29 2.64
C TYR A 167 -23.02 31.48 1.93
N THR A 168 -23.56 32.68 2.13
CA THR A 168 -22.97 33.92 1.59
C THR A 168 -22.49 34.80 2.74
N PRO A 169 -21.19 35.21 2.76
CA PRO A 169 -20.67 36.05 3.83
C PRO A 169 -21.46 37.38 3.92
N GLY A 170 -22.00 37.70 5.10
CA GLY A 170 -22.77 38.91 5.38
C GLY A 170 -24.29 38.80 5.23
N LYS A 171 -24.82 37.77 4.55
CA LYS A 171 -26.28 37.51 4.45
C LYS A 171 -26.76 36.24 5.14
N GLY A 172 -25.84 35.35 5.54
CA GLY A 172 -26.16 34.10 6.23
C GLY A 172 -26.45 32.94 5.27
N PHE A 173 -27.09 31.89 5.80
CA PHE A 173 -27.49 30.70 5.04
C PHE A 173 -28.77 30.98 4.24
N SER A 174 -28.75 30.71 2.94
CA SER A 174 -29.91 30.79 2.05
C SER A 174 -30.23 29.42 1.47
N VAL A 175 -31.49 29.03 1.57
CA VAL A 175 -32.02 27.78 1.00
C VAL A 175 -32.91 28.18 -0.17
N GLU A 176 -32.49 27.86 -1.40
CA GLU A 176 -33.36 27.98 -2.56
C GLU A 176 -33.78 26.59 -3.03
N ASN A 177 -35.08 26.45 -3.29
CA ASN A 177 -35.72 25.24 -3.82
C ASN A 177 -35.76 24.05 -2.85
N ASN A 178 -36.29 24.25 -1.64
CA ASN A 178 -36.62 23.17 -0.70
C ASN A 178 -38.14 22.98 -0.60
N ASP A 179 -38.57 21.78 -0.20
CA ASP A 179 -39.97 21.40 -0.02
C ASP A 179 -40.65 22.30 1.04
N PRO A 180 -41.85 22.88 0.78
CA PRO A 180 -42.49 23.84 1.67
C PRO A 180 -42.64 23.40 3.13
N GLU A 181 -42.65 22.09 3.39
CA GLU A 181 -42.77 21.52 4.73
C GLU A 181 -41.57 21.86 5.65
N TRP A 182 -40.42 22.23 5.10
CA TRP A 182 -39.21 22.52 5.90
C TRP A 182 -39.10 23.98 6.36
N HIS A 183 -39.93 24.89 5.86
CA HIS A 183 -39.82 26.32 6.21
C HIS A 183 -39.98 26.59 7.72
N GLY A 184 -40.91 25.88 8.39
CA GLY A 184 -41.15 26.06 9.82
C GLY A 184 -39.96 25.68 10.71
N LEU A 185 -39.12 24.73 10.26
CA LEU A 185 -37.93 24.31 10.99
C LEU A 185 -36.82 25.37 10.92
N PHE A 186 -36.70 26.05 9.78
CA PHE A 186 -35.65 27.06 9.56
C PHE A 186 -35.98 28.41 10.20
N ASP A 187 -37.25 28.75 10.41
CA ASP A 187 -37.63 29.98 11.12
C ASP A 187 -37.32 29.88 12.62
N GLN A 188 -37.54 28.72 13.26
CA GLN A 188 -37.12 28.48 14.65
C GLN A 188 -35.61 28.60 14.86
N LEU A 189 -34.80 28.24 13.85
CA LEU A 189 -33.33 28.32 13.92
C LEU A 189 -32.80 29.74 13.69
N LYS A 190 -33.60 30.68 13.16
CA LYS A 190 -33.20 32.08 12.96
C LYS A 190 -33.50 32.99 14.15
N GLU A 191 -34.37 32.57 15.06
CA GLU A 191 -34.73 33.32 16.28
C GLU A 191 -33.85 32.98 17.50
N LEU A 192 -32.92 32.01 17.37
CA LEU A 192 -31.87 31.70 18.34
C LEU A 192 -30.57 32.47 18.03
#